data_AF-A0AA38GSK6-F1
#
_entry.id   AF-A0AA38GSK6-F1
#
_cell.length_a   1.000
_cell.length_b   1.000
_cell.length_c   1.000
_cell.angle_alpha   90.00
_cell.angle_beta   90.00
_cell.angle_gamma   90.00
#
_symmetry.space_group_name_H-M   'P 1'
#
loop_
_entity.id
_entity.type
_entity.pdbx_description
1 polymer ?
#
loop_
_entity_poly.entity_id
_entity_poly.type
_entity_poly.pdbx_seq_one_letter_code
_entity_poly.pdbx_strand_id
1 'polypeptide(L)'
;VEGAAAEGGKGPSIWDTFSRIPGKIANGQNADVAVDQYHRYKEDVQHLKYMGLDTYRFSISWPRIFPKGSPRHGGVNEEGVAYYNNLINELIKNGIEPFVTLYHWDLPQALEDEYGGFLSSKVVEDFSLFAEKCFEEFGDRVKYWLTLNEPLIFSTFGYDKGLHAPGRCSPSFGNCTAGNSATEPYIVAHNLLLAHSAVAKIYRTKYKVKQKGSIGIALAVTWFVPFTKSLENQKAAQRAIDFNIGWFLDPLTKGEYPASMRSLVGARLPRFTRQQSKDLKGSFDFLGYNYYTTQFAINNANPINPHNTSYSLDVRANLTSTVNGVSIGEEVS
;
A
#
# COMPACT_ATOMS: atom_id res chain seq x y z
N VAL A 1 -0.79 15.19 0.24
CA VAL A 1 -0.07 16.48 0.24
C VAL A 1 -0.52 17.39 -0.89
N GLU A 2 -0.74 16.85 -2.10
CA GLU A 2 -0.99 17.65 -3.31
C GLU A 2 -2.14 18.67 -3.19
N GLY A 3 -3.31 18.25 -2.71
CA GLY A 3 -4.53 19.04 -2.91
C GLY A 3 -4.96 19.02 -4.37
N ALA A 4 -5.57 20.11 -4.83
CA ALA A 4 -6.01 20.27 -6.21
C ALA A 4 -6.82 19.06 -6.69
N ALA A 5 -7.72 18.57 -5.81
CA ALA A 5 -8.34 17.25 -5.95
C ALA A 5 -9.27 17.13 -7.16
N ALA A 6 -9.78 18.26 -7.64
CA ALA A 6 -10.66 18.39 -8.81
C ALA A 6 -10.12 19.41 -9.84
N GLU A 7 -8.81 19.66 -9.83
CA GLU A 7 -8.14 20.61 -10.73
C GLU A 7 -7.21 19.90 -11.71
N GLY A 8 -6.82 20.61 -12.77
CA GLY A 8 -5.85 20.15 -13.76
C GLY A 8 -6.20 18.81 -14.41
N GLY A 9 -7.49 18.57 -14.67
CA GLY A 9 -7.98 17.36 -15.32
C GLY A 9 -7.97 16.08 -14.47
N LYS A 10 -7.62 16.15 -13.18
CA LYS A 10 -7.59 14.98 -12.27
C LYS A 10 -9.00 14.36 -12.10
N GLY A 11 -9.06 13.03 -12.12
CA GLY A 11 -10.26 12.27 -11.74
C GLY A 11 -10.38 12.04 -10.21
N PRO A 12 -11.54 11.63 -9.71
CA PRO A 12 -11.69 11.26 -8.30
C PRO A 12 -10.94 9.95 -7.99
N SER A 13 -10.29 9.91 -6.82
CA SER A 13 -9.78 8.70 -6.18
C SER A 13 -10.82 8.12 -5.21
N ILE A 14 -10.58 6.89 -4.75
CA ILE A 14 -11.36 6.29 -3.66
C ILE A 14 -11.31 7.11 -2.36
N TRP A 15 -10.24 7.87 -2.12
CA TRP A 15 -10.13 8.76 -0.96
C TRP A 15 -10.95 10.04 -1.11
N ASP A 16 -11.07 10.57 -2.33
CA ASP A 16 -11.96 11.69 -2.61
C ASP A 16 -13.40 11.29 -2.26
N THR A 17 -13.83 10.09 -2.65
CA THR A 17 -15.16 9.58 -2.30
C THR A 17 -15.29 9.27 -0.80
N PHE A 18 -14.35 8.51 -0.23
CA PHE A 18 -14.43 8.03 1.15
C PHE A 18 -14.42 9.16 2.18
N SER A 19 -13.60 10.20 1.96
CA SER A 19 -13.49 11.34 2.90
C SER A 19 -14.78 12.15 3.03
N ARG A 20 -15.69 12.05 2.04
CA ARG A 20 -16.99 12.71 2.03
C ARG A 20 -18.07 11.94 2.80
N ILE A 21 -17.78 10.72 3.27
CA ILE A 21 -18.71 9.90 4.04
C ILE A 21 -18.78 10.44 5.48
N PRO A 22 -19.96 10.82 6.00
CA PRO A 22 -20.10 11.34 7.35
C PRO A 22 -19.56 10.37 8.41
N GLY A 23 -18.75 10.88 9.34
CA GLY A 23 -18.22 10.12 10.47
C GLY A 23 -17.04 9.20 10.15
N LYS A 24 -16.57 9.12 8.89
CA LYS A 24 -15.38 8.32 8.53
C LYS A 24 -14.06 9.06 8.76
N ILE A 25 -14.07 10.39 8.65
CA ILE A 25 -12.91 11.24 8.90
C ILE A 25 -13.14 12.07 10.16
N ALA A 26 -12.11 12.18 11.01
CA ALA A 26 -12.14 13.05 12.18
C ALA A 26 -12.51 14.48 11.75
N ASN A 27 -13.46 15.08 12.47
CA ASN A 27 -13.98 16.43 12.19
C ASN A 27 -14.54 16.64 10.76
N GLY A 28 -14.84 15.56 10.02
CA GLY A 28 -15.37 15.65 8.65
C GLY A 28 -14.40 16.30 7.66
N GLN A 29 -13.09 16.26 7.95
CA GLN A 29 -12.07 16.84 7.06
C GLN A 29 -11.93 16.05 5.75
N ASN A 30 -11.34 16.69 4.75
CA ASN A 30 -10.98 16.06 3.49
C ASN A 30 -9.62 16.58 3.00
N ALA A 31 -9.17 16.07 1.85
CA ALA A 31 -7.88 16.42 1.25
C ALA A 31 -8.02 17.25 -0.03
N ASP A 32 -9.13 18.01 -0.19
CA ASP A 32 -9.39 18.80 -1.40
C ASP A 32 -8.24 19.79 -1.68
N VAL A 33 -7.68 20.38 -0.60
CA VAL A 33 -6.53 21.30 -0.63
C VAL A 33 -5.27 20.70 0.02
N ALA A 34 -5.41 19.93 1.10
CA ALA A 34 -4.28 19.37 1.87
C ALA A 34 -3.23 20.45 2.25
N VAL A 35 -1.97 20.32 1.82
CA VAL A 35 -0.93 21.36 2.00
C VAL A 35 -0.65 22.14 0.71
N ASP A 36 -1.46 21.89 -0.32
CA ASP A 36 -1.41 22.58 -1.62
C ASP A 36 -0.09 22.42 -2.37
N GLN A 37 0.59 21.27 -2.22
CA GLN A 37 1.84 20.99 -2.92
C GLN A 37 1.67 21.06 -4.44
N TYR A 38 0.48 20.78 -4.98
CA TYR A 38 0.24 20.88 -6.43
C TYR A 38 0.64 22.26 -6.98
N HIS A 39 0.33 23.33 -6.25
CA HIS A 39 0.71 24.70 -6.61
C HIS A 39 2.05 25.13 -5.98
N ARG A 40 2.39 24.59 -4.81
CA ARG A 40 3.50 25.05 -3.95
C ARG A 40 4.73 24.15 -3.94
N TYR A 41 4.85 23.25 -4.93
CA TYR A 41 5.94 22.28 -4.96
C TYR A 41 7.33 22.94 -5.02
N LYS A 42 7.46 24.16 -5.58
CA LYS A 42 8.73 24.88 -5.63
C LYS A 42 9.19 25.28 -4.23
N GLU A 43 8.29 25.81 -3.42
CA GLU A 43 8.54 26.17 -2.02
C GLU A 43 8.92 24.92 -1.20
N ASP A 44 8.17 23.83 -1.37
CA ASP A 44 8.48 22.56 -0.72
C ASP A 44 9.90 22.08 -1.07
N VAL A 45 10.31 22.14 -2.35
CA VAL A 45 11.66 21.77 -2.78
C VAL A 45 12.72 22.67 -2.14
N GLN A 46 12.47 23.98 -2.00
CA GLN A 46 13.40 24.86 -1.29
C GLN A 46 13.53 24.50 0.20
N HIS A 47 12.45 24.07 0.85
CA HIS A 47 12.51 23.58 2.22
C HIS A 47 13.32 22.28 2.33
N LEU A 48 13.14 21.32 1.40
CA LEU A 48 13.93 20.09 1.36
C LEU A 48 15.43 20.39 1.19
N LYS A 49 15.76 21.32 0.30
CA LYS A 49 17.13 21.79 0.08
C LYS A 49 17.72 22.48 1.30
N TYR A 50 16.94 23.35 1.95
CA TYR A 50 17.37 24.05 3.16
C TYR A 50 17.70 23.07 4.29
N MET A 51 16.93 21.99 4.42
CA MET A 51 17.20 20.90 5.37
C MET A 51 18.40 20.02 4.98
N GLY A 52 18.95 20.17 3.78
CA GLY A 52 20.08 19.39 3.29
C GLY A 52 19.74 17.93 2.99
N LEU A 53 18.51 17.64 2.55
CA LEU A 53 18.08 16.27 2.23
C LEU A 53 18.61 15.82 0.87
N ASP A 54 19.18 14.61 0.80
CA ASP A 54 19.68 14.02 -0.44
C ASP A 54 18.56 13.45 -1.33
N THR A 55 17.44 13.07 -0.73
CA THR A 55 16.35 12.36 -1.42
C THR A 55 14.99 12.89 -1.01
N TYR A 56 14.02 12.81 -1.93
CA TYR A 56 12.62 13.07 -1.62
C TYR A 56 11.74 11.93 -2.12
N ARG A 57 11.10 11.23 -1.16
CA ARG A 57 10.13 10.20 -1.47
C ARG A 57 8.73 10.81 -1.60
N PHE A 58 8.14 10.71 -2.78
CA PHE A 58 6.76 11.13 -3.05
C PHE A 58 6.01 10.05 -3.84
N SER A 59 4.70 10.23 -4.03
CA SER A 59 3.88 9.34 -4.86
C SER A 59 3.28 10.06 -6.06
N ILE A 60 3.04 9.31 -7.13
CA ILE A 60 2.27 9.79 -8.28
C ILE A 60 0.80 9.49 -8.03
N SER A 61 -0.06 10.50 -8.16
CA SER A 61 -1.50 10.31 -8.12
C SER A 61 -1.96 9.60 -9.39
N TRP A 62 -2.41 8.36 -9.24
CA TRP A 62 -2.93 7.55 -10.35
C TRP A 62 -4.09 8.27 -11.07
N PRO A 63 -5.16 8.75 -10.40
CA PRO A 63 -6.25 9.44 -11.08
C PRO A 63 -5.87 10.83 -11.61
N ARG A 64 -4.69 11.38 -11.25
CA ARG A 64 -4.15 12.58 -11.90
C ARG A 64 -3.51 12.27 -13.24
N ILE A 65 -2.86 11.10 -13.40
CA ILE A 65 -2.30 10.66 -14.68
C ILE A 65 -3.38 10.06 -15.59
N PHE A 66 -4.23 9.18 -15.05
CA PHE A 66 -5.35 8.56 -15.76
C PHE A 66 -6.65 8.77 -15.00
N PRO A 67 -7.40 9.85 -15.31
CA PRO A 67 -8.65 10.19 -14.63
C PRO A 67 -9.72 9.09 -14.66
N LYS A 68 -9.70 8.26 -15.70
CA LYS A 68 -10.62 7.12 -15.88
C LYS A 68 -10.01 5.77 -15.51
N GLY A 69 -8.81 5.73 -14.94
CA GLY A 69 -8.16 4.49 -14.50
C GLY A 69 -6.96 4.09 -15.32
N SER A 70 -7.07 3.90 -16.62
CA SER A 70 -5.91 3.48 -17.44
C SER A 70 -6.09 3.86 -18.92
N PRO A 71 -5.08 3.67 -19.77
CA PRO A 71 -5.20 3.85 -21.23
C PRO A 71 -6.37 3.09 -21.87
N ARG A 72 -6.87 2.02 -21.22
CA ARG A 72 -8.04 1.26 -21.69
C ARG A 72 -9.37 1.97 -21.47
N HIS A 73 -9.41 2.92 -20.54
CA HIS A 73 -10.61 3.60 -20.07
C HIS A 73 -10.66 5.07 -20.48
N GLY A 74 -9.50 5.69 -20.70
CA GLY A 74 -9.38 7.08 -21.13
C GLY A 74 -7.94 7.47 -21.46
N GLY A 75 -7.80 8.65 -22.09
CA GLY A 75 -6.49 9.23 -22.40
C GLY A 75 -5.72 9.62 -21.13
N VAL A 76 -4.41 9.75 -21.30
CA VAL A 76 -3.54 10.35 -20.28
C VAL A 76 -3.90 11.84 -20.10
N ASN A 77 -3.82 12.31 -18.87
CA ASN A 77 -3.95 13.72 -18.55
C ASN A 77 -2.58 14.39 -18.61
N GLU A 78 -2.31 15.11 -19.70
CA GLU A 78 -1.02 15.76 -19.96
C GLU A 78 -0.67 16.84 -18.92
N GLU A 79 -1.66 17.49 -18.30
CA GLU A 79 -1.40 18.46 -17.23
C GLU A 79 -0.89 17.76 -15.96
N GLY A 80 -1.46 16.60 -15.63
CA GLY A 80 -0.97 15.73 -14.56
C GLY A 80 0.47 15.27 -14.81
N VAL A 81 0.78 14.86 -16.05
CA VAL A 81 2.15 14.50 -16.45
C VAL A 81 3.10 15.70 -16.33
N ALA A 82 2.66 16.89 -16.77
CA ALA A 82 3.45 18.11 -16.67
C ALA A 82 3.76 18.49 -15.21
N TYR A 83 2.80 18.33 -14.29
CA TYR A 83 3.02 18.57 -12.86
C TYR A 83 4.16 17.71 -12.30
N TYR A 84 4.13 16.39 -12.50
CA TYR A 84 5.20 15.53 -11.98
C TYR A 84 6.54 15.76 -12.68
N ASN A 85 6.53 16.05 -13.99
CA ASN A 85 7.74 16.48 -14.69
C ASN A 85 8.35 17.73 -14.07
N ASN A 86 7.52 18.72 -13.73
CA ASN A 86 7.95 19.96 -13.09
C ASN A 86 8.51 19.72 -11.69
N LEU A 87 7.86 18.91 -10.86
CA LEU A 87 8.36 18.52 -9.53
C LEU A 87 9.70 17.79 -9.63
N ILE A 88 9.80 16.77 -10.50
CA ILE A 88 11.02 15.98 -10.70
C ILE A 88 12.17 16.86 -11.18
N ASN A 89 11.92 17.76 -12.14
CA ASN A 89 12.93 18.67 -12.64
C ASN A 89 13.41 19.65 -11.56
N GLU A 90 12.49 20.17 -10.73
CA GLU A 90 12.85 21.08 -9.64
C GLU A 90 13.66 20.36 -8.55
N LEU A 91 13.34 19.12 -8.20
CA LEU A 91 14.13 18.29 -7.29
C LEU A 91 15.57 18.09 -7.80
N ILE A 92 15.71 17.64 -9.05
CA ILE A 92 17.02 17.37 -9.67
C ILE A 92 17.87 18.64 -9.79
N LYS A 93 17.25 19.75 -10.18
CA LYS A 93 17.93 21.06 -10.24
C LYS A 93 18.51 21.48 -8.89
N ASN A 94 17.89 21.03 -7.79
CA ASN A 94 18.35 21.31 -6.43
C ASN A 94 19.21 20.18 -5.82
N GLY A 95 19.61 19.19 -6.62
CA GLY A 95 20.48 18.09 -6.17
C GLY A 95 19.78 17.04 -5.32
N ILE A 96 18.44 16.96 -5.37
CA ILE A 96 17.63 16.04 -4.57
C ILE A 96 17.16 14.89 -5.47
N GLU A 97 17.48 13.65 -5.10
CA GLU A 97 17.11 12.47 -5.87
C GLU A 97 15.62 12.11 -5.66
N PRO A 98 14.82 12.01 -6.73
CA PRO A 98 13.41 11.62 -6.62
C PRO A 98 13.26 10.11 -6.37
N PHE A 99 12.54 9.76 -5.30
CA PHE A 99 12.21 8.38 -4.93
C PHE A 99 10.70 8.15 -5.06
N VAL A 100 10.25 7.56 -6.17
CA VAL A 100 8.84 7.63 -6.56
C VAL A 100 8.06 6.39 -6.17
N THR A 101 6.93 6.57 -5.50
CA THR A 101 5.92 5.54 -5.23
C THR A 101 4.81 5.60 -6.28
N LEU A 102 4.57 4.50 -7.00
CA LEU A 102 3.55 4.43 -8.04
C LEU A 102 2.14 4.36 -7.46
N TYR A 103 1.92 3.60 -6.39
CA TYR A 103 0.62 3.51 -5.73
C TYR A 103 0.70 3.78 -4.24
N HIS A 104 -0.04 4.79 -3.79
CA HIS A 104 -0.17 5.15 -2.38
C HIS A 104 -1.65 5.27 -2.00
N TRP A 105 -2.38 4.17 -2.22
CA TRP A 105 -3.78 3.96 -1.79
C TRP A 105 -4.81 4.82 -2.52
N ASP A 106 -4.42 5.48 -3.59
CA ASP A 106 -5.19 6.52 -4.27
C ASP A 106 -5.88 6.01 -5.55
N LEU A 107 -6.41 4.78 -5.51
CA LEU A 107 -7.03 4.13 -6.67
C LEU A 107 -8.06 5.06 -7.35
N PRO A 108 -8.07 5.19 -8.69
CA PRO A 108 -9.12 5.91 -9.41
C PRO A 108 -10.50 5.34 -9.09
N GLN A 109 -11.45 6.20 -8.68
CA GLN A 109 -12.81 5.78 -8.34
C GLN A 109 -13.49 5.06 -9.50
N ALA A 110 -13.17 5.43 -10.75
CA ALA A 110 -13.67 4.77 -11.94
C ALA A 110 -13.42 3.24 -11.96
N LEU A 111 -12.26 2.79 -11.46
CA LEU A 111 -11.91 1.36 -11.40
C LEU A 111 -12.58 0.66 -10.20
N GLU A 112 -12.76 1.39 -9.09
CA GLU A 112 -13.56 0.91 -7.96
C GLU A 112 -15.01 0.69 -8.38
N ASP A 113 -15.60 1.64 -9.11
CA ASP A 113 -16.99 1.56 -9.59
C ASP A 113 -17.19 0.47 -10.64
N GLU A 114 -16.22 0.30 -11.56
CA GLU A 114 -16.35 -0.67 -12.65
C GLU A 114 -16.27 -2.13 -12.18
N TYR A 115 -15.33 -2.44 -11.29
CA TYR A 115 -15.04 -3.82 -10.92
C TYR A 115 -14.61 -4.03 -9.47
N GLY A 116 -14.76 -3.04 -8.59
CA GLY A 116 -14.35 -3.12 -7.19
C GLY A 116 -12.84 -3.05 -6.98
N GLY A 117 -12.13 -2.39 -7.89
CA GLY A 117 -10.70 -2.11 -7.72
C GLY A 117 -9.87 -3.36 -7.46
N PHE A 118 -9.17 -3.38 -6.32
CA PHE A 118 -8.30 -4.50 -5.95
C PHE A 118 -9.01 -5.79 -5.54
N LEU A 119 -10.35 -5.80 -5.46
CA LEU A 119 -11.12 -7.06 -5.35
C LEU A 119 -11.11 -7.87 -6.66
N SER A 120 -10.81 -7.23 -7.79
CA SER A 120 -10.77 -7.86 -9.10
C SER A 120 -9.35 -8.02 -9.61
N SER A 121 -9.06 -9.15 -10.26
CA SER A 121 -7.77 -9.38 -10.93
C SER A 121 -7.52 -8.45 -12.13
N LYS A 122 -8.57 -7.80 -12.65
CA LYS A 122 -8.45 -6.79 -13.74
C LYS A 122 -7.52 -5.64 -13.38
N VAL A 123 -7.46 -5.26 -12.10
CA VAL A 123 -6.60 -4.17 -11.61
C VAL A 123 -5.12 -4.39 -11.92
N VAL A 124 -4.68 -5.64 -12.06
CA VAL A 124 -3.28 -5.99 -12.33
C VAL A 124 -2.85 -5.42 -13.67
N GLU A 125 -3.71 -5.52 -14.69
CA GLU A 125 -3.43 -4.98 -16.03
C GLU A 125 -3.49 -3.44 -16.03
N ASP A 126 -4.50 -2.86 -15.40
CA ASP A 126 -4.65 -1.40 -15.35
C ASP A 126 -3.53 -0.72 -14.58
N PHE A 127 -3.12 -1.29 -13.45
CA PHE A 127 -1.97 -0.81 -12.70
C PHE A 127 -0.67 -0.97 -13.49
N SER A 128 -0.53 -2.05 -14.25
CA SER A 128 0.63 -2.28 -15.11
C SER A 128 0.75 -1.22 -16.20
N LEU A 129 -0.36 -0.88 -16.86
CA LEU A 129 -0.39 0.15 -17.90
C LEU A 129 -0.11 1.55 -17.33
N PHE A 130 -0.65 1.86 -16.15
CA PHE A 130 -0.35 3.11 -15.47
C PHE A 130 1.13 3.22 -15.08
N ALA A 131 1.69 2.15 -14.49
CA ALA A 131 3.11 2.11 -14.13
C ALA A 131 4.02 2.21 -15.36
N GLU A 132 3.66 1.53 -16.45
CA GLU A 132 4.40 1.60 -17.72
C GLU A 132 4.45 3.03 -18.26
N LYS A 133 3.31 3.74 -18.25
CA LYS A 133 3.29 5.17 -18.62
C LYS A 133 4.19 6.02 -17.70
N CYS A 134 4.20 5.76 -16.40
CA CYS A 134 5.10 6.48 -15.49
C CYS A 134 6.58 6.21 -15.80
N PHE A 135 6.94 4.99 -16.19
CA PHE A 135 8.29 4.66 -16.62
C PHE A 135 8.67 5.38 -17.92
N GLU A 136 7.75 5.47 -18.88
CA GLU A 136 7.96 6.20 -20.13
C GLU A 136 8.20 7.69 -19.91
N GLU A 137 7.37 8.33 -19.10
CA GLU A 137 7.39 9.78 -18.89
C GLU A 137 8.51 10.26 -17.97
N PHE A 138 8.84 9.47 -16.94
CA PHE A 138 9.68 9.96 -15.83
C PHE A 138 10.95 9.15 -15.62
N GLY A 139 11.05 7.93 -16.17
CA GLY A 139 12.15 7.00 -15.88
C GLY A 139 13.50 7.39 -16.48
N ASP A 140 13.53 8.36 -17.40
CA ASP A 140 14.78 9.00 -17.84
C ASP A 140 15.51 9.70 -16.69
N ARG A 141 14.76 10.23 -15.72
CA ARG A 141 15.24 10.98 -14.54
C ARG A 141 15.07 10.23 -13.21
N VAL A 142 13.97 9.51 -13.00
CA VAL A 142 13.70 8.77 -11.76
C VAL A 142 14.44 7.43 -11.74
N LYS A 143 15.29 7.22 -10.74
CA LYS A 143 16.10 6.00 -10.59
C LYS A 143 15.63 5.04 -9.51
N TYR A 144 14.71 5.45 -8.63
CA TYR A 144 14.19 4.59 -7.58
C TYR A 144 12.66 4.56 -7.60
N TRP A 145 12.13 3.37 -7.87
CA TRP A 145 10.70 3.12 -7.99
C TRP A 145 10.20 2.21 -6.86
N LEU A 146 9.18 2.64 -6.14
CA LEU A 146 8.36 1.80 -5.28
C LEU A 146 7.05 1.53 -6.00
N THR A 147 6.73 0.26 -6.22
CA THR A 147 5.45 -0.13 -6.80
C THR A 147 4.28 0.23 -5.88
N LEU A 148 4.30 -0.26 -4.64
CA LEU A 148 3.23 -0.10 -3.67
C LEU A 148 3.79 0.44 -2.35
N ASN A 149 3.03 1.32 -1.70
CA ASN A 149 3.19 1.63 -0.29
C ASN A 149 2.30 0.73 0.57
N GLU A 150 2.88 0.04 1.55
CA GLU A 150 2.20 -0.61 2.68
C GLU A 150 0.93 -1.40 2.28
N PRO A 151 1.05 -2.42 1.43
CA PRO A 151 -0.09 -3.19 0.97
C PRO A 151 -0.84 -3.91 2.12
N LEU A 152 -0.15 -4.18 3.24
CA LEU A 152 -0.76 -4.65 4.49
C LEU A 152 -1.81 -3.67 5.01
N ILE A 153 -1.44 -2.40 5.15
CA ILE A 153 -2.32 -1.38 5.71
C ILE A 153 -3.50 -1.15 4.78
N PHE A 154 -3.27 -1.06 3.47
CA PHE A 154 -4.35 -0.97 2.49
C PHE A 154 -5.35 -2.13 2.61
N SER A 155 -4.86 -3.37 2.67
CA SER A 155 -5.71 -4.56 2.73
C SER A 155 -6.50 -4.64 4.04
N THR A 156 -5.86 -4.34 5.17
CA THR A 156 -6.47 -4.50 6.50
C THR A 156 -7.35 -3.33 6.89
N PHE A 157 -6.90 -2.09 6.70
CA PHE A 157 -7.70 -0.91 7.06
C PHE A 157 -8.80 -0.65 6.03
N GLY A 158 -8.58 -1.00 4.76
CA GLY A 158 -9.58 -0.85 3.69
C GLY A 158 -10.67 -1.93 3.67
N TYR A 159 -10.33 -3.18 4.05
CA TYR A 159 -11.20 -4.36 3.81
C TYR A 159 -11.41 -5.30 5.02
N ASP A 160 -10.69 -5.13 6.14
CA ASP A 160 -10.98 -5.82 7.41
C ASP A 160 -11.68 -4.87 8.39
N LYS A 161 -11.07 -3.70 8.64
CA LYS A 161 -11.57 -2.69 9.59
C LYS A 161 -12.49 -1.64 8.98
N GLY A 162 -12.40 -1.42 7.66
CA GLY A 162 -13.16 -0.38 6.95
C GLY A 162 -12.92 1.04 7.48
N LEU A 163 -11.71 1.30 7.96
CA LEU A 163 -11.24 2.59 8.47
C LEU A 163 -10.62 3.46 7.36
N HIS A 164 -10.08 2.84 6.31
CA HIS A 164 -9.56 3.52 5.13
C HIS A 164 -10.45 3.26 3.91
N ALA A 165 -10.33 4.07 2.87
CA ALA A 165 -10.99 3.84 1.59
C ALA A 165 -10.67 2.43 1.02
N PRO A 166 -11.64 1.71 0.43
CA PRO A 166 -13.03 2.11 0.17
C PRO A 166 -13.99 1.89 1.36
N GLY A 167 -13.50 1.50 2.54
CA GLY A 167 -14.29 1.45 3.76
C GLY A 167 -15.14 0.19 3.92
N ARG A 168 -14.60 -0.97 3.53
CA ARG A 168 -15.31 -2.24 3.53
C ARG A 168 -14.97 -3.09 4.75
N CYS A 169 -15.97 -3.72 5.34
CA CYS A 169 -15.82 -4.67 6.44
C CYS A 169 -17.10 -5.48 6.65
N SER A 170 -17.03 -6.61 7.34
CA SER A 170 -18.23 -7.31 7.78
C SER A 170 -18.94 -6.50 8.88
N PRO A 171 -20.29 -6.55 8.98
CA PRO A 171 -21.05 -5.80 9.98
C PRO A 171 -20.63 -6.04 11.44
N SER A 172 -20.07 -7.21 11.75
CA SER A 172 -19.59 -7.57 13.09
C SER A 172 -18.27 -6.92 13.49
N PHE A 173 -17.53 -6.34 12.54
CA PHE A 173 -16.18 -5.79 12.77
C PHE A 173 -16.07 -4.29 12.52
N GLY A 174 -17.14 -3.63 12.06
CA GLY A 174 -17.17 -2.18 11.91
C GLY A 174 -18.47 -1.66 11.30
N ASN A 175 -18.59 -0.34 11.24
CA ASN A 175 -19.71 0.35 10.60
C ASN A 175 -19.43 0.52 9.09
N CYS A 176 -19.62 -0.56 8.33
CA CYS A 176 -19.48 -0.59 6.88
C CYS A 176 -20.80 -1.02 6.22
N THR A 177 -21.07 -0.48 5.04
CA THR A 177 -22.29 -0.79 4.27
C THR A 177 -22.15 -2.06 3.43
N ALA A 178 -20.92 -2.49 3.18
CA ALA A 178 -20.58 -3.70 2.44
C ALA A 178 -19.19 -4.21 2.87
N GLY A 179 -18.91 -5.46 2.52
CA GLY A 179 -17.60 -6.06 2.72
C GLY A 179 -17.67 -7.44 3.36
N ASN A 180 -16.53 -8.11 3.36
CA ASN A 180 -16.35 -9.36 4.06
C ASN A 180 -14.92 -9.46 4.60
N SER A 181 -14.75 -9.10 5.87
CA SER A 181 -13.46 -9.05 6.55
C SER A 181 -12.75 -10.42 6.64
N ALA A 182 -13.46 -11.53 6.37
CA ALA A 182 -12.88 -12.87 6.35
C ALA A 182 -12.23 -13.22 5.00
N THR A 183 -12.54 -12.51 3.91
CA THR A 183 -12.13 -12.90 2.55
C THR A 183 -11.51 -11.77 1.75
N GLU A 184 -12.10 -10.58 1.79
CA GLU A 184 -11.69 -9.44 0.98
C GLU A 184 -10.24 -8.99 1.22
N PRO A 185 -9.72 -8.91 2.47
CA PRO A 185 -8.31 -8.58 2.70
C PRO A 185 -7.34 -9.53 1.96
N TYR A 186 -7.68 -10.81 1.87
CA TYR A 186 -6.86 -11.82 1.20
C TYR A 186 -6.91 -11.72 -0.32
N ILE A 187 -8.08 -11.41 -0.88
CA ILE A 187 -8.26 -11.17 -2.32
C ILE A 187 -7.46 -9.92 -2.73
N VAL A 188 -7.60 -8.83 -1.98
CA VAL A 188 -6.92 -7.56 -2.22
C VAL A 188 -5.40 -7.72 -2.12
N ALA A 189 -4.91 -8.34 -1.04
CA ALA A 189 -3.47 -8.60 -0.88
C ALA A 189 -2.90 -9.47 -2.01
N HIS A 190 -3.68 -10.44 -2.50
CA HIS A 190 -3.28 -11.28 -3.62
C HIS A 190 -3.14 -10.47 -4.91
N ASN A 191 -4.13 -9.65 -5.26
CA ASN A 191 -4.08 -8.81 -6.46
C ASN A 191 -2.98 -7.75 -6.37
N LEU A 192 -2.73 -7.17 -5.19
CA LEU A 192 -1.59 -6.28 -4.96
C LEU A 192 -0.25 -6.95 -5.24
N LEU A 193 -0.03 -8.17 -4.75
CA LEU A 193 1.19 -8.94 -5.02
C LEU A 193 1.35 -9.24 -6.52
N LEU A 194 0.27 -9.62 -7.20
CA LEU A 194 0.31 -9.85 -8.64
C LEU A 194 0.57 -8.57 -9.44
N ALA A 195 -0.03 -7.45 -9.04
CA ALA A 195 0.20 -6.14 -9.63
C ALA A 195 1.66 -5.70 -9.45
N HIS A 196 2.23 -5.88 -8.26
CA HIS A 196 3.65 -5.65 -7.98
C HIS A 196 4.55 -6.47 -8.91
N SER A 197 4.35 -7.79 -8.99
CA SER A 197 5.24 -8.66 -9.78
C SER A 197 5.14 -8.38 -11.28
N ALA A 198 3.93 -8.08 -11.78
CA ALA A 198 3.72 -7.67 -13.17
C ALA A 198 4.48 -6.37 -13.51
N VAL A 199 4.35 -5.34 -12.67
CA VAL A 199 5.05 -4.05 -12.86
C VAL A 199 6.56 -4.21 -12.75
N ALA A 200 7.06 -4.96 -11.77
CA ALA A 200 8.49 -5.23 -11.61
C ALA A 200 9.07 -5.96 -12.83
N LYS A 201 8.32 -6.92 -13.39
CA LYS A 201 8.70 -7.63 -14.61
C LYS A 201 8.76 -6.69 -15.82
N ILE A 202 7.76 -5.83 -16.00
CA ILE A 202 7.74 -4.80 -17.06
C ILE A 202 8.98 -3.91 -16.95
N TYR A 203 9.24 -3.34 -15.77
CA TYR A 203 10.38 -2.45 -15.55
C TYR A 203 11.70 -3.15 -15.89
N ARG A 204 11.94 -4.35 -15.35
CA ARG A 204 13.18 -5.10 -15.54
C ARG A 204 13.43 -5.51 -16.99
N THR A 205 12.38 -5.88 -17.71
CA THR A 205 12.51 -6.40 -19.08
C THR A 205 12.56 -5.30 -20.13
N LYS A 206 11.84 -4.18 -19.92
CA LYS A 206 11.72 -3.12 -20.94
C LYS A 206 12.53 -1.87 -20.62
N TYR A 207 12.64 -1.47 -19.35
CA TYR A 207 13.12 -0.14 -18.97
C TYR A 207 14.48 -0.13 -18.26
N LYS A 208 14.75 -1.12 -17.39
CA LYS A 208 15.91 -1.13 -16.48
C LYS A 208 17.25 -0.99 -17.20
N VAL A 209 17.47 -1.67 -18.33
CA VAL A 209 18.73 -1.58 -19.09
C VAL A 209 18.98 -0.16 -19.60
N LYS A 210 17.94 0.51 -20.11
CA LYS A 210 18.04 1.86 -20.68
C LYS A 210 18.10 2.93 -19.57
N GLN A 211 17.24 2.81 -18.57
CA GLN A 211 17.02 3.82 -17.54
C GLN A 211 17.98 3.70 -16.35
N LYS A 212 18.56 2.51 -16.15
CA LYS A 212 19.52 2.20 -15.07
C LYS A 212 19.00 2.48 -13.65
N GLY A 213 17.69 2.42 -13.45
CA GLY A 213 17.09 2.53 -12.12
C GLY A 213 16.85 1.17 -11.46
N SER A 214 16.24 1.23 -10.28
CA SER A 214 15.88 0.09 -9.44
C SER A 214 14.41 0.14 -9.09
N ILE A 215 13.79 -1.03 -8.91
CA ILE A 215 12.38 -1.16 -8.53
C ILE A 215 12.21 -2.01 -7.28
N GLY A 216 11.34 -1.58 -6.38
CA GLY A 216 11.09 -2.21 -5.10
C GLY A 216 9.65 -2.04 -4.63
N ILE A 217 9.44 -2.32 -3.34
CA ILE A 217 8.16 -2.22 -2.65
C ILE A 217 8.42 -1.77 -1.21
N ALA A 218 7.52 -0.94 -0.66
CA ALA A 218 7.60 -0.46 0.72
C ALA A 218 6.59 -1.23 1.58
N LEU A 219 7.07 -1.87 2.64
CA LEU A 219 6.28 -2.66 3.56
C LEU A 219 6.16 -1.93 4.90
N ALA A 220 4.93 -1.87 5.44
CA ALA A 220 4.71 -1.47 6.82
C ALA A 220 5.30 -2.56 7.72
N VAL A 221 6.06 -2.15 8.74
CA VAL A 221 6.66 -3.06 9.71
C VAL A 221 6.28 -2.64 11.11
N THR A 222 5.53 -3.52 11.77
CA THR A 222 5.48 -3.57 13.23
C THR A 222 6.34 -4.73 13.67
N TRP A 223 7.29 -4.49 14.58
CA TRP A 223 8.03 -5.59 15.17
C TRP A 223 7.24 -6.20 16.32
N PHE A 224 7.30 -7.52 16.48
CA PHE A 224 6.56 -8.20 17.54
C PHE A 224 7.50 -8.98 18.45
N VAL A 225 7.34 -8.77 19.75
CA VAL A 225 8.05 -9.50 20.79
C VAL A 225 7.05 -10.31 21.63
N PRO A 226 7.42 -11.47 22.17
CA PRO A 226 6.49 -12.26 22.98
C PRO A 226 6.22 -11.56 24.32
N PHE A 227 4.96 -11.49 24.75
CA PHE A 227 4.57 -10.85 26.02
C PHE A 227 5.21 -11.51 27.25
N THR A 228 5.47 -12.83 27.18
CA THR A 228 6.28 -13.55 28.18
C THR A 228 7.22 -14.54 27.49
N LYS A 229 8.18 -15.12 28.22
CA LYS A 229 9.08 -16.16 27.69
C LYS A 229 8.39 -17.50 27.38
N SER A 230 7.07 -17.63 27.60
CA SER A 230 6.34 -18.88 27.32
C SER A 230 6.38 -19.23 25.82
N LEU A 231 6.42 -20.54 25.51
CA LEU A 231 6.40 -21.03 24.14
C LEU A 231 5.17 -20.54 23.36
N GLU A 232 4.02 -20.41 24.02
CA GLU A 232 2.79 -19.95 23.38
C GLU A 232 2.85 -18.48 22.95
N ASN A 233 3.43 -17.59 23.77
CA ASN A 233 3.63 -16.19 23.37
C ASN A 233 4.74 -16.04 22.32
N GLN A 234 5.78 -16.89 22.34
CA GLN A 234 6.77 -16.94 21.25
C GLN A 234 6.12 -17.31 19.92
N LYS A 235 5.28 -18.34 19.90
CA LYS A 235 4.49 -18.71 18.70
C LYS A 235 3.53 -17.59 18.29
N ALA A 236 2.92 -16.89 19.24
CA ALA A 236 2.03 -15.76 18.95
C ALA A 236 2.78 -14.59 18.30
N ALA A 237 3.97 -14.25 18.78
CA ALA A 237 4.84 -13.24 18.16
C ALA A 237 5.23 -13.63 16.74
N GLN A 238 5.61 -14.90 16.51
CA GLN A 238 5.90 -15.38 15.15
C GLN A 238 4.68 -15.30 14.23
N ARG A 239 3.47 -15.67 14.70
CA ARG A 239 2.25 -15.50 13.91
C ARG A 239 1.96 -14.04 13.59
N ALA A 240 2.17 -13.13 14.54
CA ALA A 240 2.02 -11.69 14.29
C ALA A 240 3.01 -11.20 13.22
N ILE A 241 4.27 -11.62 13.26
CA ILE A 241 5.28 -11.34 12.23
C ILE A 241 4.85 -11.91 10.88
N ASP A 242 4.38 -13.16 10.85
CA ASP A 242 3.94 -13.82 9.61
C ASP A 242 2.76 -13.09 8.96
N PHE A 243 1.77 -12.67 9.75
CA PHE A 243 0.60 -11.95 9.22
C PHE A 243 0.88 -10.49 8.88
N ASN A 244 1.88 -9.84 9.51
CA ASN A 244 2.24 -8.44 9.27
C ASN A 244 3.28 -8.30 8.15
N ILE A 245 4.46 -8.90 8.33
CA ILE A 245 5.61 -8.79 7.42
C ILE A 245 5.59 -9.94 6.42
N GLY A 246 5.47 -11.17 6.92
CA GLY A 246 5.56 -12.40 6.12
C GLY A 246 4.50 -12.47 5.02
N TRP A 247 3.32 -11.90 5.24
CA TRP A 247 2.21 -11.95 4.30
C TRP A 247 2.56 -11.40 2.92
N PHE A 248 3.45 -10.41 2.86
CA PHE A 248 4.00 -9.88 1.61
C PHE A 248 5.45 -10.31 1.38
N LEU A 249 6.29 -10.38 2.41
CA LEU A 249 7.71 -10.70 2.24
C LEU A 249 7.97 -12.15 1.81
N ASP A 250 7.20 -13.13 2.32
CA ASP A 250 7.39 -14.54 1.94
C ASP A 250 6.99 -14.80 0.47
N PRO A 251 5.87 -14.27 -0.06
CA PRO A 251 5.59 -14.34 -1.49
C PRO A 251 6.72 -13.76 -2.34
N LEU A 252 7.29 -12.63 -1.93
CA LEU A 252 8.37 -11.96 -2.67
C LEU A 252 9.71 -12.70 -2.59
N THR A 253 9.97 -13.49 -1.56
CA THR A 253 11.28 -14.16 -1.36
C THR A 253 11.23 -15.67 -1.65
N LYS A 254 10.09 -16.30 -1.39
CA LYS A 254 9.86 -17.75 -1.49
C LYS A 254 8.85 -18.11 -2.57
N GLY A 255 7.98 -17.19 -2.99
CA GLY A 255 6.91 -17.45 -3.96
C GLY A 255 5.66 -18.06 -3.34
N GLU A 256 5.52 -18.04 -2.02
CA GLU A 256 4.42 -18.63 -1.27
C GLU A 256 4.09 -17.81 -0.01
N TYR A 257 2.84 -17.84 0.45
CA TYR A 257 2.46 -17.23 1.74
C TYR A 257 3.04 -17.99 2.93
N PRO A 258 3.22 -17.38 4.11
CA PRO A 258 3.71 -18.06 5.30
C PRO A 258 2.91 -19.32 5.66
N ALA A 259 3.59 -20.35 6.18
CA ALA A 259 2.96 -21.63 6.52
C ALA A 259 1.85 -21.48 7.58
N SER A 260 2.05 -20.58 8.56
CA SER A 260 1.05 -20.26 9.58
C SER A 260 -0.23 -19.70 8.96
N MET A 261 -0.14 -18.77 8.01
CA MET A 261 -1.28 -18.21 7.29
C MET A 261 -2.02 -19.28 6.49
N ARG A 262 -1.31 -20.12 5.74
CA ARG A 262 -1.95 -21.20 4.98
C ARG A 262 -2.71 -22.17 5.87
N SER A 263 -2.18 -22.48 7.05
CA SER A 263 -2.81 -23.36 8.03
C SER A 263 -4.04 -22.73 8.68
N LEU A 264 -3.94 -21.47 9.13
CA LEU A 264 -4.99 -20.79 9.89
C LEU A 264 -6.12 -20.23 9.04
N VAL A 265 -5.79 -19.69 7.86
CA VAL A 265 -6.76 -19.06 6.96
C VAL A 265 -7.40 -20.09 6.02
N GLY A 266 -6.64 -21.12 5.62
CA GLY A 266 -7.13 -22.22 4.79
C GLY A 266 -7.60 -21.75 3.40
N ALA A 267 -8.81 -22.17 3.01
CA ALA A 267 -9.35 -21.93 1.67
C ALA A 267 -9.66 -20.44 1.36
N ARG A 268 -9.74 -19.58 2.39
CA ARG A 268 -9.95 -18.13 2.20
C ARG A 268 -8.69 -17.43 1.71
N LEU A 269 -7.51 -18.03 1.87
CA LEU A 269 -6.25 -17.52 1.36
C LEU A 269 -6.06 -18.02 -0.08
N PRO A 270 -6.03 -17.12 -1.09
CA PRO A 270 -5.82 -17.53 -2.48
C PRO A 270 -4.49 -18.28 -2.66
N ARG A 271 -4.40 -19.10 -3.71
CA ARG A 271 -3.17 -19.82 -4.05
C ARG A 271 -2.56 -19.22 -5.30
N PHE A 272 -1.24 -19.02 -5.28
CA PHE A 272 -0.51 -18.69 -6.48
C PHE A 272 -0.44 -19.89 -7.41
N THR A 273 -0.66 -19.66 -8.71
CA THR A 273 -0.25 -20.61 -9.73
C THR A 273 1.27 -20.76 -9.74
N ARG A 274 1.77 -21.83 -10.36
CA ARG A 274 3.21 -22.04 -10.52
C ARG A 274 3.91 -20.85 -11.18
N GLN A 275 3.26 -20.23 -12.17
CA GLN A 275 3.80 -19.07 -12.87
C GLN A 275 3.81 -17.82 -12.00
N GLN A 276 2.70 -17.54 -11.28
CA GLN A 276 2.64 -16.40 -10.35
C GLN A 276 3.68 -16.51 -9.24
N SER A 277 3.84 -17.71 -8.65
CA SER A 277 4.85 -17.99 -7.64
C SER A 277 6.28 -17.70 -8.15
N LYS A 278 6.58 -18.11 -9.39
CA LYS A 278 7.87 -17.84 -10.03
C LYS A 278 8.08 -16.36 -10.32
N ASP A 279 7.05 -15.65 -10.80
CA ASP A 279 7.15 -14.23 -11.14
C ASP A 279 7.27 -13.33 -9.89
N LEU A 280 6.71 -13.75 -8.74
CA LEU A 280 6.85 -13.07 -7.46
C LEU A 280 8.24 -13.22 -6.84
N LYS A 281 8.85 -14.39 -6.97
CA LYS A 281 10.11 -14.69 -6.30
C LYS A 281 11.24 -13.78 -6.82
N GLY A 282 11.74 -12.93 -5.94
CA GLY A 282 12.79 -11.96 -6.22
C GLY A 282 12.31 -10.78 -7.06
N SER A 283 11.02 -10.45 -7.10
CA SER A 283 10.44 -9.35 -7.91
C SER A 283 10.78 -7.93 -7.42
N PHE A 284 11.86 -7.75 -6.66
CA PHE A 284 12.33 -6.47 -6.15
C PHE A 284 13.86 -6.40 -6.21
N ASP A 285 14.40 -5.20 -6.41
CA ASP A 285 15.83 -4.87 -6.34
C ASP A 285 16.21 -4.38 -4.94
N PHE A 286 15.25 -3.79 -4.22
CA PHE A 286 15.38 -3.32 -2.84
C PHE A 286 14.03 -3.42 -2.11
N LEU A 287 14.07 -3.35 -0.78
CA LEU A 287 12.89 -3.29 0.09
C LEU A 287 12.91 -1.97 0.86
N GLY A 288 11.77 -1.28 0.89
CA GLY A 288 11.52 -0.19 1.83
C GLY A 288 10.81 -0.73 3.07
N TYR A 289 11.22 -0.30 4.25
CA TYR A 289 10.52 -0.60 5.50
C TYR A 289 10.03 0.69 6.14
N ASN A 290 8.71 0.82 6.26
CA ASN A 290 8.10 1.88 7.05
C ASN A 290 7.94 1.34 8.48
N TYR A 291 8.90 1.65 9.34
CA TYR A 291 8.91 1.23 10.74
C TYR A 291 8.49 2.37 11.65
N TYR A 292 7.55 2.09 12.54
CA TYR A 292 7.03 3.06 13.52
C TYR A 292 7.16 2.56 14.96
N THR A 293 6.83 1.29 15.22
CA THR A 293 6.70 0.80 16.60
C THR A 293 6.91 -0.72 16.71
N THR A 294 7.01 -1.18 17.95
CA THR A 294 7.03 -2.60 18.35
C THR A 294 5.80 -2.88 19.22
N GLN A 295 5.28 -4.11 19.21
CA GLN A 295 4.19 -4.54 20.08
C GLN A 295 4.51 -5.88 20.74
N PHE A 296 3.96 -6.13 21.92
CA PHE A 296 3.90 -7.45 22.51
C PHE A 296 2.79 -8.28 21.89
N ALA A 297 3.06 -9.55 21.64
CA ALA A 297 2.09 -10.54 21.21
C ALA A 297 1.75 -11.52 22.34
N ILE A 298 0.46 -11.71 22.57
CA ILE A 298 -0.11 -12.62 23.55
C ILE A 298 -0.89 -13.70 22.80
N ASN A 299 -0.67 -14.98 23.13
CA ASN A 299 -1.41 -16.07 22.53
C ASN A 299 -2.91 -15.94 22.76
N ASN A 300 -3.70 -16.01 21.69
CA ASN A 300 -5.15 -16.08 21.79
C ASN A 300 -5.62 -17.50 21.45
N ALA A 301 -6.00 -18.25 22.50
CA ALA A 301 -6.44 -19.63 22.38
C ALA A 301 -7.93 -19.77 22.04
N ASN A 302 -8.69 -18.68 21.95
CA ASN A 302 -10.12 -18.73 21.70
C ASN A 302 -10.43 -19.41 20.36
N PRO A 303 -11.49 -20.25 20.30
CA PRO A 303 -11.91 -20.85 19.05
C PRO A 303 -12.41 -19.76 18.08
N ILE A 304 -12.02 -19.87 16.81
CA ILE A 304 -12.53 -19.00 15.76
C ILE A 304 -13.88 -19.54 15.33
N ASN A 305 -14.90 -18.69 15.30
CA ASN A 305 -16.16 -19.02 14.65
C ASN A 305 -15.96 -18.87 13.13
N PRO A 306 -16.01 -19.95 12.33
CA PRO A 306 -15.79 -19.87 10.89
C PRO A 306 -16.87 -19.03 10.17
N HIS A 307 -18.04 -18.84 10.78
CA HIS A 307 -19.12 -18.01 10.26
C HIS A 307 -19.02 -16.54 10.68
N ASN A 308 -18.13 -16.21 11.63
CA ASN A 308 -17.89 -14.85 12.09
C ASN A 308 -16.40 -14.66 12.43
N THR A 309 -15.57 -14.62 11.39
CA THR A 309 -14.11 -14.40 11.49
C THR A 309 -13.67 -13.20 10.66
N SER A 310 -12.44 -12.76 10.85
CA SER A 310 -11.78 -11.75 10.04
C SER A 310 -10.28 -11.99 9.95
N TYR A 311 -9.60 -11.24 9.06
CA TYR A 311 -8.14 -11.26 9.00
C TYR A 311 -7.49 -11.07 10.39
N SER A 312 -7.95 -10.08 11.17
CA SER A 312 -7.40 -9.80 12.49
C SER A 312 -7.54 -10.97 13.48
N LEU A 313 -8.62 -11.76 13.36
CA LEU A 313 -8.85 -12.91 14.24
C LEU A 313 -7.99 -14.12 13.84
N ASP A 314 -7.69 -14.27 12.55
CA ASP A 314 -6.89 -15.38 12.03
C ASP A 314 -5.43 -15.37 12.53
N VAL A 315 -4.91 -14.22 12.96
CA VAL A 315 -3.57 -14.10 13.58
C VAL A 315 -3.45 -14.93 14.86
N ARG A 316 -4.57 -15.11 15.58
CA ARG A 316 -4.63 -15.78 16.89
C ARG A 316 -3.64 -15.20 17.91
N ALA A 317 -3.45 -13.89 17.88
CA ALA A 317 -2.63 -13.17 18.85
C ALA A 317 -3.32 -11.85 19.22
N ASN A 318 -3.35 -11.54 20.50
CA ASN A 318 -3.70 -10.21 20.97
C ASN A 318 -2.44 -9.36 21.02
N LEU A 319 -2.54 -8.11 20.57
CA LEU A 319 -1.40 -7.20 20.45
C LEU A 319 -1.55 -6.07 21.48
N THR A 320 -0.47 -5.75 22.18
CA THR A 320 -0.45 -4.64 23.14
C THR A 320 0.87 -3.89 23.05
N SER A 321 0.84 -2.57 23.20
CA SER A 321 2.02 -1.74 23.35
C SER A 321 2.44 -1.56 24.81
N THR A 322 1.70 -2.11 25.78
CA THR A 322 1.96 -1.91 27.22
C THR A 322 1.97 -3.20 28.03
N VAL A 323 2.76 -3.19 29.12
CA VAL A 323 2.79 -4.22 30.18
C VAL A 323 2.65 -3.51 31.52
N ASN A 324 1.60 -3.82 32.30
CA ASN A 324 1.34 -3.18 33.60
C ASN A 324 1.34 -1.63 33.55
N GLY A 325 0.84 -1.05 32.46
CA GLY A 325 0.81 0.40 32.25
C GLY A 325 2.12 1.02 31.74
N VAL A 326 3.18 0.22 31.53
CA VAL A 326 4.45 0.68 30.97
C VAL A 326 4.49 0.35 29.47
N SER A 327 4.73 1.37 28.64
CA SER A 327 4.87 1.22 27.19
C SER A 327 6.12 0.42 26.78
N ILE A 328 6.05 -0.23 25.63
CA ILE A 328 7.19 -0.88 25.00
C ILE A 328 8.09 0.17 24.36
N GLY A 329 9.28 0.36 24.93
CA GLY A 329 10.18 1.45 24.59
C GLY A 329 9.87 2.72 25.40
N GLU A 330 10.71 3.73 25.23
CA GLU A 330 10.54 5.03 25.89
C GLU A 330 9.36 5.79 25.28
N GLU A 331 8.59 6.51 26.10
CA GLU A 331 7.58 7.44 25.61
C GLU A 331 8.28 8.59 24.90
N VAL A 332 7.93 8.83 23.63
CA VAL A 332 8.42 9.99 22.89
C VAL A 332 7.64 11.21 23.36
N SER A 333 8.33 12.14 24.03
CA SER A 333 7.82 13.39 24.59
C SER A 333 7.30 14.36 23.55
#